data_AF-A0A6A3R6Y2-F1
#
_entry.id   AF-A0A6A3R6Y2-F1
#
_cell.length_a   1.000
_cell.length_b   1.000
_cell.length_c   1.000
_cell.angle_alpha   90.00
_cell.angle_beta   90.00
_cell.angle_gamma   90.00
#
_symmetry.space_group_name_H-M   'P 1'
#
loop_
_entity.id
_entity.type
_entity.pdbx_description
1 polymer ?
#
loop_
_entity_poly.entity_id
_entity_poly.type
_entity_poly.pdbx_seq_one_letter_code
_entity_poly.pdbx_strand_id
1 'polypeptide(L)'
;MAGCPALEHLDVVLHRLQPCDALIYPQIDEMIDPGVFKDDFFLALTENCPQLRSLRIRELGSLATTRKGGNLSTFHTVTDRGLAALWRAPNLAHIDIQDVRCSADAILDFLSTDVSNSQGPSTCSVRFRELGACFGEVVQGVLSDLAKASNQNLLVKMPLAISLSSRRGYVFERSWLIEMQQALQRKYPKGELRFAVFSLKKDKDTGLRSSTSRSVEQEVIAKILARAWIKGDVLRVGRLVLYTHVSALDNRVRKSLENRTSHGSSWIVSQ
;
A
#
# COMPACT_ATOMS: atom_id res chain seq x y z
N MET A 1 6.98 -10.67 -28.52
CA MET A 1 6.34 -9.34 -28.42
C MET A 1 7.44 -8.29 -28.55
N ALA A 2 7.23 -7.21 -29.28
CA ALA A 2 8.19 -6.11 -29.32
C ALA A 2 7.94 -5.22 -28.10
N GLY A 3 8.89 -5.14 -27.16
CA GLY A 3 8.85 -4.12 -26.12
C GLY A 3 9.44 -2.81 -26.58
N CYS A 4 9.54 -1.85 -25.66
CA CYS A 4 10.19 -0.56 -25.88
C CYS A 4 11.43 -0.48 -24.98
N PRO A 5 12.63 -0.87 -25.45
CA PRO A 5 13.83 -0.89 -24.62
C PRO A 5 14.23 0.47 -24.04
N ALA A 6 13.82 1.55 -24.70
CA ALA A 6 14.05 2.93 -24.29
C ALA A 6 12.95 3.48 -23.33
N LEU A 7 11.97 2.68 -22.95
CA LEU A 7 10.90 3.12 -22.06
C LEU A 7 11.45 3.36 -20.65
N GLU A 8 11.53 4.63 -20.26
CA GLU A 8 11.95 5.04 -18.91
C GLU A 8 10.77 5.26 -17.94
N HIS A 9 9.63 5.72 -18.47
CA HIS A 9 8.49 6.13 -17.68
C HIS A 9 7.19 5.59 -18.29
N LEU A 10 6.40 4.90 -17.47
CA LEU A 10 5.05 4.46 -17.82
C LEU A 10 4.06 4.98 -16.78
N ASP A 11 3.17 5.89 -17.20
CA ASP A 11 2.02 6.37 -16.40
C ASP A 11 0.72 6.03 -17.13
N VAL A 12 -0.03 5.09 -16.57
CA VAL A 12 -1.33 4.65 -17.07
C VAL A 12 -2.40 5.14 -16.12
N VAL A 13 -3.39 5.82 -16.69
CA VAL A 13 -4.54 6.35 -15.97
C VAL A 13 -5.80 5.75 -16.55
N LEU A 14 -6.43 4.85 -15.79
CA LEU A 14 -7.64 4.13 -16.18
C LEU A 14 -8.87 4.92 -15.77
N HIS A 15 -9.75 5.23 -16.70
CA HIS A 15 -10.99 5.95 -16.39
C HIS A 15 -12.13 4.94 -16.13
N ARG A 16 -12.83 5.05 -15.00
CA ARG A 16 -14.10 4.32 -14.84
C ARG A 16 -15.22 5.05 -15.58
N LEU A 17 -15.91 4.35 -16.48
CA LEU A 17 -17.20 4.79 -16.98
C LEU A 17 -18.15 4.92 -15.79
N GLN A 18 -18.67 6.13 -15.54
CA GLN A 18 -19.71 6.31 -14.55
C GLN A 18 -20.99 5.63 -15.04
N PRO A 19 -21.66 4.81 -14.20
CA PRO A 19 -22.95 4.27 -14.57
C PRO A 19 -23.99 5.40 -14.58
N CYS A 20 -24.43 5.73 -15.80
CA CYS A 20 -25.63 6.45 -16.20
C CYS A 20 -25.62 8.00 -16.22
N ASP A 21 -26.14 8.51 -17.35
CA ASP A 21 -26.70 9.85 -17.62
C ASP A 21 -25.76 11.02 -17.94
N ALA A 22 -24.72 10.81 -18.76
CA ALA A 22 -24.08 11.91 -19.48
C ALA A 22 -23.66 11.49 -20.90
N LEU A 23 -24.54 11.80 -21.85
CA LEU A 23 -24.24 11.98 -23.27
C LEU A 23 -23.19 13.08 -23.47
N ILE A 24 -21.93 12.91 -23.05
CA ILE A 24 -20.84 13.83 -23.47
C ILE A 24 -19.50 13.10 -23.49
N TYR A 25 -19.32 12.06 -24.31
CA TYR A 25 -18.01 11.75 -24.91
C TYR A 25 -18.24 10.87 -26.15
N PRO A 26 -18.34 11.45 -27.35
CA PRO A 26 -18.56 10.70 -28.59
C PRO A 26 -17.28 10.00 -29.10
N GLN A 27 -16.30 9.70 -28.24
CA GLN A 27 -14.95 9.24 -28.64
C GLN A 27 -14.37 8.19 -27.67
N ILE A 28 -15.17 7.27 -27.13
CA ILE A 28 -14.70 6.21 -26.22
C ILE A 28 -14.68 4.84 -26.93
N ASP A 29 -14.07 4.75 -28.11
CA ASP A 29 -13.89 3.46 -28.79
C ASP A 29 -12.59 2.74 -28.38
N GLU A 30 -11.67 3.41 -27.68
CA GLU A 30 -10.38 2.83 -27.29
C GLU A 30 -10.13 2.98 -25.78
N MET A 31 -10.91 2.26 -24.96
CA MET A 31 -10.56 2.04 -23.55
C MET A 31 -9.70 0.79 -23.42
N ILE A 32 -8.53 0.94 -22.79
CA ILE A 32 -7.72 -0.20 -22.39
C ILE A 32 -8.48 -0.98 -21.33
N ASP A 33 -8.74 -2.27 -21.58
CA ASP A 33 -9.29 -3.18 -20.57
C ASP A 33 -8.36 -3.19 -19.35
N PRO A 34 -8.79 -2.74 -18.16
CA PRO A 34 -7.97 -2.79 -16.95
C PRO A 34 -7.47 -4.21 -16.62
N GLY A 35 -8.14 -5.25 -17.13
CA GLY A 35 -7.76 -6.66 -16.97
C GLY A 35 -6.43 -7.06 -17.62
N VAL A 36 -5.82 -6.20 -18.44
CA VAL A 36 -4.50 -6.44 -19.03
C VAL A 36 -3.35 -6.23 -18.03
N PHE A 37 -3.54 -5.44 -16.98
CA PHE A 37 -2.50 -5.11 -16.00
C PHE A 37 -2.38 -6.16 -14.89
N LYS A 38 -2.06 -7.40 -15.28
CA LYS A 38 -1.83 -8.56 -14.39
C LYS A 38 -0.35 -8.94 -14.37
N ASP A 39 0.00 -9.98 -13.62
CA ASP A 39 1.38 -10.44 -13.47
C ASP A 39 2.12 -10.58 -14.81
N ASP A 40 1.50 -11.21 -15.82
CA ASP A 40 2.13 -11.44 -17.13
C ASP A 40 2.49 -10.12 -17.84
N PHE A 41 1.73 -9.05 -17.61
CA PHE A 41 2.09 -7.72 -18.09
C PHE A 41 3.35 -7.19 -17.40
N PHE A 42 3.48 -7.32 -16.08
CA PHE A 42 4.67 -6.84 -15.36
C PHE A 42 5.91 -7.68 -15.67
N LEU A 43 5.73 -8.99 -15.85
CA LEU A 43 6.78 -9.88 -16.35
C LEU A 43 7.28 -9.40 -17.71
N ALA A 44 6.38 -9.25 -18.69
CA ALA A 44 6.75 -8.77 -20.02
C ALA A 44 7.36 -7.35 -19.99
N LEU A 45 6.82 -6.46 -19.15
CA LEU A 45 7.31 -5.09 -19.00
C LEU A 45 8.77 -5.09 -18.49
N THR A 46 9.06 -5.86 -17.45
CA THR A 46 10.41 -5.90 -16.84
C THR A 46 11.42 -6.64 -17.70
N GLU A 47 11.00 -7.64 -18.46
CA GLU A 47 11.85 -8.35 -19.42
C GLU A 47 12.23 -7.48 -20.63
N ASN A 48 11.30 -6.66 -21.12
CA ASN A 48 11.49 -5.95 -22.39
C ASN A 48 11.79 -4.45 -22.24
N CYS A 49 11.71 -3.88 -21.03
CA CYS A 49 11.97 -2.46 -20.75
C CYS A 49 13.05 -2.29 -19.67
N PRO A 50 14.32 -2.60 -19.95
CA PRO A 50 15.40 -2.55 -18.95
C PRO A 50 15.69 -1.15 -18.42
N GLN A 51 15.32 -0.11 -19.17
CA GLN A 51 15.51 1.31 -18.77
C GLN A 51 14.34 1.84 -17.91
N LEU A 52 13.35 1.03 -17.59
CA LEU A 52 12.17 1.49 -16.83
C LEU A 52 12.58 1.97 -15.44
N ARG A 53 12.35 3.26 -15.18
CA ARG A 53 12.64 3.94 -13.91
C ARG A 53 11.39 4.24 -13.10
N SER A 54 10.26 4.46 -13.77
CA SER A 54 9.00 4.82 -13.12
C SER A 54 7.83 4.09 -13.73
N LEU A 55 7.05 3.45 -12.87
CA LEU A 55 5.82 2.76 -13.20
C LEU A 55 4.67 3.28 -12.35
N ARG A 56 3.62 3.73 -13.01
CA ARG A 56 2.42 4.23 -12.37
C ARG A 56 1.20 3.70 -13.09
N ILE A 57 0.35 2.98 -12.37
CA ILE A 57 -0.92 2.47 -12.89
C ILE A 57 -1.99 2.78 -11.86
N ARG A 58 -2.91 3.66 -12.21
CA ARG A 58 -3.95 4.17 -11.30
C ARG A 58 -5.28 4.24 -12.00
N GLU A 59 -6.32 4.23 -11.20
CA GLU A 59 -7.69 4.39 -11.67
C GLU A 59 -8.28 5.73 -11.21
N LEU A 60 -8.84 6.48 -12.16
CA LEU A 60 -9.63 7.69 -11.93
C LEU A 60 -11.11 7.33 -11.79
N GLY A 61 -11.65 7.60 -10.61
CA GLY A 61 -13.07 7.44 -10.31
C GLY A 61 -13.30 7.11 -8.84
N SER A 62 -14.40 7.61 -8.27
CA SER A 62 -14.76 7.26 -6.89
C SER A 62 -15.37 5.86 -6.87
N LEU A 63 -14.66 4.89 -6.28
CA LEU A 63 -15.20 3.57 -5.89
C LEU A 63 -16.41 3.64 -4.92
N ALA A 64 -16.93 4.83 -4.58
CA ALA A 64 -17.93 5.04 -3.54
C ALA A 64 -19.36 4.62 -3.90
N THR A 65 -19.66 4.35 -5.18
CA THR A 65 -21.06 4.21 -5.63
C THR A 65 -21.47 2.82 -6.11
N THR A 66 -20.64 1.77 -5.99
CA THR A 66 -21.11 0.40 -6.19
C THR A 66 -21.92 -0.09 -4.98
N ARG A 67 -23.06 0.55 -4.74
CA ARG A 67 -24.14 0.03 -3.89
C ARG A 67 -24.81 -1.12 -4.65
N LYS A 68 -24.93 -2.26 -3.96
CA LYS A 68 -25.81 -3.41 -4.25
C LYS A 68 -25.63 -4.10 -5.61
N GLY A 69 -25.13 -5.34 -5.53
CA GLY A 69 -25.69 -6.45 -6.32
C GLY A 69 -25.12 -6.72 -7.70
N GLY A 70 -24.11 -5.99 -8.17
CA GLY A 70 -23.36 -6.36 -9.37
C GLY A 70 -22.00 -6.93 -8.99
N ASN A 71 -21.69 -8.14 -9.45
CA ASN A 71 -20.33 -8.72 -9.48
C ASN A 71 -19.41 -7.87 -10.38
N LEU A 72 -19.15 -6.61 -10.02
CA LEU A 72 -18.18 -5.73 -10.66
C LEU A 72 -16.78 -6.13 -10.17
N SER A 73 -16.39 -7.27 -10.72
CA SER A 73 -15.08 -7.57 -11.26
C SER A 73 -13.87 -7.42 -10.33
N THR A 74 -13.57 -8.52 -9.67
CA THR A 74 -12.27 -8.98 -9.13
C THR A 74 -11.09 -9.03 -10.13
N PHE A 75 -10.91 -8.08 -11.05
CA PHE A 75 -10.08 -8.32 -12.27
C PHE A 75 -8.70 -7.64 -12.39
N HIS A 76 -8.13 -7.01 -11.34
CA HIS A 76 -6.90 -6.19 -11.48
C HIS A 76 -5.80 -6.51 -10.46
N THR A 77 -5.58 -7.79 -10.16
CA THR A 77 -4.73 -8.14 -9.02
C THR A 77 -3.33 -8.49 -9.48
N VAL A 78 -2.43 -7.51 -9.41
CA VAL A 78 -1.00 -7.81 -9.35
C VAL A 78 -0.77 -8.64 -8.09
N THR A 79 -0.22 -9.84 -8.27
CA THR A 79 0.11 -10.75 -7.18
C THR A 79 1.59 -10.65 -6.82
N ASP A 80 2.01 -11.45 -5.84
CA ASP A 80 3.41 -11.61 -5.46
C ASP A 80 4.31 -11.93 -6.67
N ARG A 81 3.80 -12.67 -7.67
CA ARG A 81 4.55 -12.99 -8.89
C ARG A 81 4.87 -11.75 -9.72
N GLY A 82 3.87 -10.90 -9.97
CA GLY A 82 4.06 -9.64 -10.71
C GLY A 82 4.95 -8.67 -9.94
N LEU A 83 4.77 -8.58 -8.62
CA LEU A 83 5.63 -7.74 -7.79
C LEU A 83 7.08 -8.23 -7.75
N ALA A 84 7.31 -9.54 -7.69
CA ALA A 84 8.64 -10.13 -7.75
C ALA A 84 9.35 -9.86 -9.08
N ALA A 85 8.62 -9.71 -10.18
CA ALA A 85 9.19 -9.24 -11.44
C ALA A 85 9.63 -7.77 -11.32
N LEU A 86 8.77 -6.91 -10.77
CA LEU A 86 9.07 -5.49 -10.56
C LEU A 86 10.27 -5.25 -9.65
N TRP A 87 10.42 -6.01 -8.57
CA TRP A 87 11.55 -5.87 -7.65
C TRP A 87 12.90 -6.24 -8.27
N ARG A 88 12.91 -7.10 -9.28
CA ARG A 88 14.12 -7.50 -10.01
C ARG A 88 14.48 -6.53 -11.15
N ALA A 89 13.63 -5.54 -11.44
CA ALA A 89 13.90 -4.56 -12.48
C ALA A 89 15.03 -3.62 -12.04
N PRO A 90 16.17 -3.57 -12.76
CA PRO A 90 17.42 -3.00 -12.26
C PRO A 90 17.37 -1.48 -12.03
N ASN A 91 16.56 -0.78 -12.83
CA ASN A 91 16.48 0.68 -12.83
C ASN A 91 15.21 1.22 -12.18
N LEU A 92 14.28 0.35 -11.75
CA LEU A 92 12.96 0.75 -11.31
C LEU A 92 13.03 1.41 -9.93
N ALA A 93 12.88 2.73 -9.92
CA ALA A 93 12.97 3.56 -8.73
C ALA A 93 11.60 3.91 -8.14
N HIS A 94 10.59 4.06 -9.00
CA HIS A 94 9.28 4.52 -8.60
C HIS A 94 8.18 3.56 -9.03
N ILE A 95 7.39 3.08 -8.07
CA ILE A 95 6.25 2.19 -8.29
C ILE A 95 5.03 2.82 -7.61
N ASP A 96 3.96 3.08 -8.36
CA ASP A 96 2.68 3.53 -7.83
C ASP A 96 1.54 2.76 -8.51
N ILE A 97 1.13 1.64 -7.89
CA ILE A 97 0.14 0.71 -8.43
C ILE A 97 -1.08 0.67 -7.51
N GLN A 98 -2.25 0.69 -8.12
CA GLN A 98 -3.54 0.54 -7.45
C GLN A 98 -4.08 -0.90 -7.59
N ASP A 99 -4.87 -1.34 -6.61
CA ASP A 99 -5.57 -2.63 -6.56
C ASP A 99 -4.63 -3.87 -6.49
N VAL A 100 -3.53 -3.74 -5.75
CA VAL A 100 -2.55 -4.81 -5.54
C VAL A 100 -3.04 -5.84 -4.52
N ARG A 101 -2.84 -7.13 -4.81
CA ARG A 101 -3.02 -8.22 -3.84
C ARG A 101 -1.70 -8.92 -3.59
N CYS A 102 -1.01 -8.47 -2.55
CA CYS A 102 0.24 -9.08 -2.12
C CYS A 102 0.11 -9.77 -0.76
N SER A 103 1.02 -10.68 -0.49
CA SER A 103 1.29 -11.21 0.84
C SER A 103 2.26 -10.32 1.62
N ALA A 104 2.44 -10.62 2.90
CA ALA A 104 3.50 -10.00 3.70
C ALA A 104 4.89 -10.41 3.20
N ASP A 105 5.07 -11.70 2.85
CA ASP A 105 6.33 -12.26 2.36
C ASP A 105 6.84 -11.51 1.14
N ALA A 106 5.95 -11.19 0.20
CA ALA A 106 6.22 -10.33 -0.93
C ALA A 106 6.91 -9.01 -0.52
N ILE A 107 6.37 -8.31 0.48
CA ILE A 107 6.93 -7.04 0.95
C ILE A 107 8.29 -7.26 1.64
N LEU A 108 8.43 -8.36 2.38
CA LEU A 108 9.67 -8.71 3.11
C LEU A 108 10.79 -9.12 2.17
N ASP A 109 10.49 -9.87 1.11
CA ASP A 109 11.42 -10.25 0.05
C ASP A 109 12.01 -9.00 -0.62
N PHE A 110 11.17 -7.99 -0.85
CA PHE A 110 11.64 -6.73 -1.41
C PHE A 110 12.59 -5.98 -0.48
N LEU A 111 12.27 -5.91 0.81
CA LEU A 111 13.17 -5.30 1.82
C LEU A 111 14.53 -6.02 1.87
N SER A 112 14.53 -7.33 1.62
CA SER A 112 15.70 -8.20 1.64
C SER A 112 16.49 -8.21 0.33
N THR A 113 15.95 -7.63 -0.74
CA THR A 113 16.57 -7.67 -2.06
C THR A 113 17.82 -6.79 -2.06
N ASP A 114 19.00 -7.40 -2.14
CA ASP A 114 20.26 -6.67 -2.27
C ASP A 114 20.38 -6.14 -3.71
N VAL A 115 19.95 -4.90 -3.93
CA VAL A 115 20.15 -4.20 -5.19
C VAL A 115 21.59 -3.67 -5.22
N SER A 116 22.58 -4.58 -5.21
CA SER A 116 24.00 -4.24 -5.13
C SER A 116 24.62 -3.81 -6.47
N ASN A 117 23.84 -3.73 -7.55
CA ASN A 117 24.36 -3.27 -8.82
C ASN A 117 24.49 -1.74 -8.79
N SER A 118 25.74 -1.31 -8.74
CA SER A 118 26.28 0.04 -8.49
C SER A 118 25.95 1.12 -9.54
N GLN A 119 24.84 0.98 -10.26
CA GLN A 119 24.24 2.02 -11.11
C GLN A 119 22.75 2.27 -10.81
N GLY A 120 22.20 1.62 -9.79
CA GLY A 120 20.80 1.75 -9.41
C GLY A 120 20.41 3.15 -8.92
N PRO A 121 19.11 3.46 -8.88
CA PRO A 121 18.61 4.75 -8.44
C PRO A 121 19.03 5.06 -7.01
N SER A 122 19.33 6.33 -6.73
CA SER A 122 19.75 6.82 -5.41
C SER A 122 18.67 6.71 -4.34
N THR A 123 17.42 6.43 -4.73
CA THR A 123 16.27 6.32 -3.84
C THR A 123 15.17 5.49 -4.52
N CYS A 124 14.55 4.58 -3.78
CA CYS A 124 13.39 3.81 -4.24
C CYS A 124 12.12 4.20 -3.47
N SER A 125 11.01 4.38 -4.18
CA SER A 125 9.71 4.75 -3.63
C SER A 125 8.60 3.90 -4.22
N VAL A 126 8.01 3.05 -3.37
CA VAL A 126 6.96 2.11 -3.73
C VAL A 126 5.66 2.49 -3.04
N ARG A 127 4.56 2.55 -3.79
CA ARG A 127 3.23 2.86 -3.30
C ARG A 127 2.24 1.82 -3.85
N PHE A 128 1.67 1.05 -2.94
CA PHE A 128 0.56 0.15 -3.22
C PHE A 128 -0.72 0.74 -2.63
N ARG A 129 -1.69 0.96 -3.51
CA ARG A 129 -3.00 1.52 -3.16
C ARG A 129 -4.07 0.45 -3.24
N GLU A 130 -5.07 0.60 -2.39
CA GLU A 130 -6.26 -0.25 -2.37
C GLU A 130 -5.94 -1.76 -2.23
N LEU A 131 -5.14 -2.12 -1.22
CA LEU A 131 -4.97 -3.53 -0.82
C LEU A 131 -6.31 -4.19 -0.40
N GLY A 132 -7.36 -3.39 -0.19
CA GLY A 132 -8.70 -3.89 0.07
C GLY A 132 -8.73 -4.75 1.34
N ALA A 133 -9.18 -6.00 1.19
CA ALA A 133 -9.36 -6.93 2.30
C ALA A 133 -8.04 -7.47 2.88
N CYS A 134 -6.97 -7.60 2.08
CA CYS A 134 -5.70 -8.15 2.58
C CYS A 134 -4.87 -7.13 3.36
N PHE A 135 -5.25 -5.85 3.39
CA PHE A 135 -4.47 -4.79 4.05
C PHE A 135 -4.14 -5.10 5.52
N GLY A 136 -5.11 -5.62 6.28
CA GLY A 136 -4.90 -5.96 7.69
C GLY A 136 -3.87 -7.07 7.87
N GLU A 137 -4.05 -8.17 7.14
CA GLU A 137 -3.18 -9.35 7.18
C GLU A 137 -1.77 -9.02 6.72
N VAL A 138 -1.61 -8.28 5.62
CA VAL A 138 -0.30 -7.86 5.09
C VAL A 138 0.43 -6.98 6.10
N VAL A 139 -0.23 -5.95 6.65
CA VAL A 139 0.40 -5.06 7.65
C VAL A 139 0.79 -5.85 8.90
N GLN A 140 -0.07 -6.74 9.37
CA GLN A 140 0.21 -7.56 10.55
C GLN A 140 1.39 -8.51 10.32
N GLY A 141 1.42 -9.21 9.18
CA GLY A 141 2.52 -10.10 8.80
C GLY A 141 3.84 -9.34 8.70
N VAL A 142 3.87 -8.25 7.92
CA VAL A 142 5.08 -7.46 7.72
C VAL A 142 5.64 -6.93 9.04
N LEU A 143 4.82 -6.32 9.90
CA LEU A 143 5.32 -5.78 11.17
C LEU A 143 5.74 -6.89 12.15
N SER A 144 4.99 -8.00 12.21
CA SER A 144 5.30 -9.12 13.10
C SER A 144 6.62 -9.79 12.71
N ASP A 145 6.83 -10.01 11.42
CA ASP A 145 8.02 -10.71 10.92
C ASP A 145 9.25 -9.82 10.96
N LEU A 146 9.10 -8.52 10.67
CA LEU A 146 10.16 -7.55 10.91
C LEU A 146 10.55 -7.48 12.39
N ALA A 147 9.59 -7.58 13.31
CA ALA A 147 9.85 -7.59 14.74
C ALA A 147 10.54 -8.89 15.21
N LYS A 148 10.18 -10.05 14.63
CA LYS A 148 10.68 -11.37 15.05
C LYS A 148 11.97 -11.82 14.37
N ALA A 149 12.23 -11.42 13.12
CA ALA A 149 13.32 -12.00 12.34
C ALA A 149 14.69 -11.80 13.04
N SER A 150 15.46 -12.89 13.17
CA SER A 150 16.74 -12.89 13.88
C SER A 150 17.85 -12.30 13.00
N ASN A 151 18.20 -11.03 13.22
CA ASN A 151 19.43 -10.35 12.74
C ASN A 151 19.85 -10.52 11.27
N GLN A 152 18.97 -10.92 10.36
CA GLN A 152 19.29 -10.89 8.94
C GLN A 152 19.32 -9.44 8.47
N ASN A 153 20.31 -9.13 7.63
CA ASN A 153 20.47 -7.86 6.94
C ASN A 153 19.33 -7.66 5.91
N LEU A 154 18.08 -7.56 6.39
CA LEU A 154 16.87 -7.35 5.59
C LEU A 154 16.75 -5.90 5.09
N LEU A 155 17.86 -5.16 5.04
CA LEU A 155 17.84 -3.74 4.71
C LEU A 155 18.62 -3.48 3.44
N VAL A 156 17.88 -3.09 2.41
CA VAL A 156 18.41 -2.49 1.20
C VAL A 156 19.35 -1.34 1.59
N LYS A 157 20.55 -1.32 1.00
CA LYS A 157 21.56 -0.27 1.26
C LYS A 157 21.15 1.11 0.75
N MET A 158 20.13 1.19 -0.11
CA MET A 158 19.63 2.45 -0.65
C MET A 158 18.49 3.04 0.20
N PRO A 159 18.29 4.37 0.18
CA PRO A 159 17.09 5.01 0.69
C PRO A 159 15.82 4.40 0.07
N LEU A 160 14.94 3.86 0.90
CA LEU A 160 13.74 3.15 0.48
C LEU A 160 12.52 3.66 1.26
N ALA A 161 11.39 3.78 0.58
CA ALA A 161 10.08 3.97 1.18
C ALA A 161 9.03 3.06 0.53
N ILE A 162 8.33 2.27 1.33
CA ILE A 162 7.19 1.43 0.90
C ILE A 162 5.93 1.95 1.59
N SER A 163 4.92 2.25 0.81
CA SER A 163 3.64 2.77 1.28
C SER A 163 2.52 1.81 0.91
N LEU A 164 1.94 1.15 1.90
CA LEU A 164 0.77 0.29 1.74
C LEU A 164 -0.49 1.06 2.16
N SER A 165 -1.54 1.04 1.36
CA SER A 165 -2.77 1.76 1.70
C SER A 165 -4.05 1.02 1.31
N SER A 166 -5.10 1.27 2.09
CA SER A 166 -6.45 0.78 1.84
C SER A 166 -7.44 1.86 2.23
N ARG A 167 -8.37 2.21 1.33
CA ARG A 167 -9.40 3.22 1.61
C ARG A 167 -10.28 2.86 2.79
N ARG A 168 -10.60 1.57 2.95
CA ARG A 168 -11.38 1.09 4.11
C ARG A 168 -10.53 1.05 5.36
N GLY A 169 -9.22 0.93 5.22
CA GLY A 169 -8.30 0.70 6.33
C GLY A 169 -8.59 -0.59 7.08
N TYR A 170 -7.89 -0.78 8.19
CA TYR A 170 -8.05 -1.89 9.11
C TYR A 170 -7.92 -1.40 10.55
N VAL A 171 -8.60 -2.07 11.47
CA VAL A 171 -8.61 -1.69 12.88
C VAL A 171 -7.56 -2.50 13.63
N PHE A 172 -6.54 -1.83 14.14
CA PHE A 172 -5.49 -2.43 14.95
C PHE A 172 -5.63 -2.01 16.41
N GLU A 173 -5.21 -2.87 17.33
CA GLU A 173 -5.01 -2.47 18.72
C GLU A 173 -3.84 -1.50 18.80
N ARG A 174 -4.02 -0.40 19.55
CA ARG A 174 -2.99 0.61 19.75
C ARG A 174 -1.82 0.04 20.55
N SER A 175 -2.09 -0.79 21.55
CA SER A 175 -1.08 -1.53 22.33
C SER A 175 -0.19 -2.37 21.43
N TRP A 176 -0.79 -3.15 20.52
CA TRP A 176 -0.06 -3.97 19.56
C TRP A 176 0.83 -3.11 18.64
N LEU A 177 0.32 -2.00 18.11
CA LEU A 177 1.15 -1.12 17.28
C LEU A 177 2.34 -0.52 18.05
N ILE A 178 2.14 -0.17 19.33
CA ILE A 178 3.21 0.31 20.22
C ILE A 178 4.24 -0.81 20.49
N GLU A 179 3.78 -2.04 20.72
CA GLU A 179 4.67 -3.19 20.89
C GLU A 179 5.55 -3.44 19.66
N MET A 180 4.95 -3.40 18.46
CA MET A 180 5.69 -3.54 17.20
C MET A 180 6.71 -2.42 17.02
N GLN A 181 6.35 -1.17 17.38
CA GLN A 181 7.29 -0.05 17.36
C GLN A 181 8.48 -0.30 18.28
N GLN A 182 8.25 -0.68 19.54
CA GLN A 182 9.32 -0.94 20.49
C GLN A 182 10.20 -2.10 20.01
N ALA A 183 9.61 -3.14 19.44
CA ALA A 183 10.37 -4.26 18.86
C ALA A 183 11.26 -3.80 17.70
N LEU A 184 10.73 -3.00 16.77
CA LEU A 184 11.51 -2.46 15.65
C LEU A 184 12.60 -1.48 16.13
N GLN A 185 12.34 -0.64 17.14
CA GLN A 185 13.33 0.27 17.70
C GLN A 185 14.47 -0.47 18.41
N ARG A 186 14.15 -1.58 19.11
CA ARG A 186 15.17 -2.45 19.72
C ARG A 186 16.03 -3.11 18.65
N LYS A 187 15.43 -3.50 17.52
CA LYS A 187 16.11 -4.18 16.42
C LYS A 187 16.91 -3.24 15.51
N TYR A 188 16.39 -2.04 15.26
CA TYR A 188 16.98 -1.00 14.41
C TYR A 188 17.25 0.27 15.22
N PRO A 189 18.22 0.23 16.17
CA PRO A 189 18.43 1.30 17.15
C PRO A 189 18.95 2.60 16.51
N LYS A 190 19.58 2.53 15.33
CA LYS A 190 20.02 3.74 14.61
C LYS A 190 18.91 4.27 13.70
N GLY A 191 17.75 3.61 13.71
CA GLY A 191 16.60 3.94 12.89
C GLY A 191 16.84 3.60 11.42
N GLU A 192 17.56 2.51 11.16
CA GLU A 192 17.84 1.95 9.83
C GLU A 192 16.55 1.53 9.10
N LEU A 193 15.53 1.15 9.86
CA LEU A 193 14.17 0.95 9.38
C LEU A 193 13.18 1.55 10.38
N ARG A 194 12.20 2.28 9.85
CA ARG A 194 11.15 2.92 10.62
C ARG A 194 9.82 2.64 9.95
N PHE A 195 8.75 2.75 10.73
CA PHE A 195 7.41 2.79 10.17
C PHE A 195 6.59 3.94 10.73
N ALA A 196 5.59 4.34 9.96
CA ALA A 196 4.55 5.26 10.38
C ALA A 196 3.19 4.72 9.92
N VAL A 197 2.18 4.85 10.77
CA VAL A 197 0.80 4.52 10.43
C VAL A 197 -0.02 5.79 10.33
N PHE A 198 -0.84 5.87 9.30
CA PHE A 198 -1.75 6.98 9.09
C PHE A 198 -3.16 6.49 9.39
N SER A 199 -3.75 7.03 10.45
CA SER A 199 -5.12 6.73 10.79
C SER A 199 -6.05 7.39 9.80
N LEU A 200 -7.09 6.68 9.38
CA LEU A 200 -8.20 7.33 8.69
C LEU A 200 -8.86 8.28 9.67
N LYS A 201 -9.15 9.49 9.19
CA LYS A 201 -9.89 10.49 9.96
C LYS A 201 -11.13 9.81 10.50
N LYS A 202 -11.41 10.01 11.79
CA LYS A 202 -12.61 9.48 12.45
C LYS A 202 -13.77 10.00 11.62
N ASP A 203 -14.35 9.15 10.77
CA ASP A 203 -15.65 9.46 10.20
C ASP A 203 -16.49 9.84 11.43
N LYS A 204 -17.09 11.02 11.38
CA LYS A 204 -18.14 11.39 12.31
C LYS A 204 -19.35 10.50 12.04
N ASP A 205 -19.17 9.18 12.08
CA ASP A 205 -20.21 8.17 12.09
C ASP A 205 -20.73 8.06 13.53
N THR A 206 -21.22 9.19 14.03
CA THR A 206 -22.49 9.22 14.73
C THR A 206 -23.52 8.54 13.84
N GLY A 207 -23.79 7.27 14.10
CA GLY A 207 -24.85 6.55 13.44
C GLY A 207 -24.60 5.06 13.39
N LEU A 208 -24.81 4.38 14.52
CA LEU A 208 -25.23 2.98 14.53
C LEU A 208 -26.53 2.84 13.71
N ARG A 209 -26.45 2.91 12.38
CA ARG A 209 -27.52 2.45 11.51
C ARG A 209 -27.37 0.94 11.41
N SER A 210 -28.12 0.26 12.28
CA SER A 210 -28.39 -1.16 12.21
C SER A 210 -28.90 -1.52 10.82
N SER A 211 -28.01 -2.10 10.01
CA SER A 211 -28.45 -2.94 8.90
C SER A 211 -28.45 -4.37 9.40
N THR A 212 -29.65 -4.94 9.42
CA THR A 212 -29.99 -6.30 9.80
C THR A 212 -29.26 -7.32 8.90
N SER A 213 -28.90 -8.47 9.49
CA SER A 213 -28.14 -9.62 8.94
C SER A 213 -26.61 -9.62 9.13
N ARG A 214 -26.11 -9.28 10.32
CA ARG A 214 -24.74 -9.67 10.71
C ARG A 214 -24.77 -11.06 11.34
N SER A 215 -23.78 -11.89 11.05
CA SER A 215 -23.61 -13.16 11.76
C SER A 215 -23.34 -12.91 13.25
N VAL A 216 -23.64 -13.89 14.11
CA VAL A 216 -23.44 -13.77 15.57
C VAL A 216 -21.99 -13.39 15.91
N GLU A 217 -21.01 -13.97 15.20
CA GLU A 217 -19.58 -13.62 15.34
C GLU A 217 -19.28 -12.17 14.97
N GLN A 218 -19.85 -11.67 13.87
CA GLN A 218 -19.67 -10.27 13.46
C GLN A 218 -20.30 -9.30 14.46
N GLU A 219 -21.39 -9.69 15.14
CA GLU A 219 -22.01 -8.87 16.17
C GLU A 219 -21.17 -8.82 17.45
N VAL A 220 -20.59 -9.95 17.86
CA VAL A 220 -19.65 -10.03 19.00
C VAL A 220 -18.40 -9.20 18.69
N ILE A 221 -17.80 -9.37 17.51
CA ILE A 221 -16.64 -8.57 17.08
C ILE A 221 -17.00 -7.09 17.03
N ALA A 222 -18.17 -6.71 16.49
CA ALA A 222 -18.60 -5.32 16.46
C ALA A 222 -18.80 -4.73 17.87
N LYS A 223 -19.35 -5.50 18.82
CA LYS A 223 -19.50 -5.09 20.23
C LYS A 223 -18.14 -4.92 20.93
N ILE A 224 -17.20 -5.83 20.70
CA ILE A 224 -15.82 -5.72 21.23
C ILE A 224 -15.14 -4.49 20.65
N LEU A 225 -15.19 -4.31 19.32
CA LEU A 225 -14.61 -3.15 18.64
C LEU A 225 -15.25 -1.85 19.11
N ALA A 226 -16.57 -1.79 19.27
CA ALA A 226 -17.25 -0.60 19.78
C ALA A 226 -16.79 -0.23 21.19
N ARG A 227 -16.65 -1.22 22.09
CA ARG A 227 -16.14 -1.01 23.46
C ARG A 227 -14.67 -0.56 23.45
N ALA A 228 -13.82 -1.19 22.65
CA ALA A 228 -12.41 -0.82 22.52
C ALA A 228 -12.26 0.58 21.89
N TRP A 229 -13.15 0.95 20.97
CA TRP A 229 -13.19 2.28 20.36
C TRP A 229 -13.58 3.36 21.38
N ILE A 230 -14.57 3.08 22.23
CA ILE A 230 -14.97 3.98 23.33
C ILE A 230 -13.78 4.23 24.28
N LYS A 231 -12.97 3.20 24.54
CA LYS A 231 -11.77 3.30 25.38
C LYS A 231 -10.56 3.93 24.68
N GLY A 232 -10.58 4.08 23.36
CA GLY A 232 -9.45 4.58 22.57
C GLY A 232 -8.32 3.56 22.39
N ASP A 233 -8.61 2.28 22.61
CA ASP A 233 -7.66 1.17 22.57
C ASP A 233 -7.40 0.67 21.13
N VAL A 234 -8.24 1.07 20.18
CA VAL A 234 -8.10 0.69 18.77
C VAL A 234 -7.92 1.89 17.85
N LEU A 235 -7.22 1.66 16.74
CA LEU A 235 -6.91 2.65 15.72
C LEU A 235 -7.25 2.09 14.33
N ARG A 236 -8.10 2.82 13.59
CA ARG A 236 -8.35 2.51 12.17
C ARG A 236 -7.23 3.09 11.32
N VAL A 237 -6.32 2.24 10.87
CA VAL A 237 -5.18 2.59 10.01
C VAL A 237 -5.59 2.46 8.55
N GLY A 238 -5.39 3.50 7.75
CA GLY A 238 -5.64 3.48 6.30
C GLY A 238 -4.38 3.34 5.46
N ARG A 239 -3.21 3.62 6.06
CA ARG A 239 -1.92 3.54 5.37
C ARG A 239 -0.80 3.21 6.34
N LEU A 240 0.06 2.27 5.94
CA LEU A 240 1.35 2.00 6.54
C LEU A 240 2.44 2.56 5.63
N VAL A 241 3.45 3.19 6.20
CA VAL A 241 4.67 3.59 5.49
C VAL A 241 5.87 2.99 6.22
N LEU A 242 6.64 2.17 5.52
CA LEU A 242 7.94 1.64 5.94
C LEU A 242 9.02 2.45 5.22
N TYR A 243 10.08 2.87 5.92
CA TYR A 243 11.13 3.66 5.29
C TYR A 243 12.47 3.53 6.01
N THR A 244 13.55 3.58 5.23
CA THR A 244 14.94 3.56 5.75
C THR A 244 15.51 4.96 5.93
N HIS A 245 15.06 5.92 5.12
CA HIS A 245 15.53 7.31 5.20
C HIS A 245 14.44 8.33 4.84
N VAL A 246 14.48 9.51 5.45
CA VAL A 246 13.47 10.58 5.25
C VAL A 246 13.49 11.16 3.83
N SER A 247 14.63 11.07 3.13
CA SER A 247 14.75 11.48 1.73
C SER A 247 13.90 10.63 0.79
N ALA A 248 13.65 9.35 1.14
CA ALA A 248 12.83 8.44 0.33
C ALA A 248 11.33 8.71 0.43
N LEU A 249 10.91 9.47 1.44
CA LEU A 249 9.52 9.82 1.64
C LEU A 249 9.07 10.91 0.67
N ASP A 250 7.82 10.81 0.19
CA ASP A 250 7.22 11.89 -0.56
C ASP A 250 7.07 13.15 0.31
N ASN A 251 7.08 14.33 -0.33
CA ASN A 251 7.07 15.62 0.38
C ASN A 251 5.88 15.77 1.34
N ARG A 252 4.73 15.16 1.04
CA ARG A 252 3.54 15.25 1.91
C ARG A 252 3.73 14.39 3.15
N VAL A 253 4.21 13.17 3.00
CA VAL A 253 4.50 12.27 4.13
C VAL A 253 5.59 12.86 4.99
N ARG A 254 6.68 13.36 4.39
CA ARG A 254 7.78 14.01 5.10
C ARG A 254 7.30 15.17 5.97
N LYS A 255 6.58 16.14 5.39
CA LYS A 255 5.99 17.25 6.14
C LYS A 255 5.04 16.78 7.25
N SER A 256 4.24 15.74 6.99
CA SER A 256 3.32 15.22 7.99
C SER A 256 4.04 14.62 9.20
N LEU A 257 5.20 13.99 8.98
CA LEU A 257 6.04 13.44 10.04
C LEU A 257 6.83 14.54 10.75
N GLU A 258 7.46 15.46 10.02
CA GLU A 258 8.25 16.57 10.59
C GLU A 258 7.41 17.46 11.52
N ASN A 259 6.18 17.78 11.12
CA ASN A 259 5.24 18.57 11.94
C ASN A 259 4.83 17.87 13.25
N ARG A 260 5.04 16.56 13.37
CA ARG A 260 4.65 15.73 14.51
C ARG A 260 5.85 15.31 15.37
N THR A 261 7.06 15.33 14.82
CA THR A 261 8.30 14.95 15.51
C THR A 261 8.75 15.95 16.58
N SER A 262 8.18 17.15 16.63
CA SER A 262 8.40 18.14 17.70
C SER A 262 7.98 17.65 19.10
N HIS A 263 7.22 16.55 19.20
CA HIS A 263 6.81 15.94 20.47
C HIS A 263 7.41 14.56 20.77
N GLY A 264 8.45 14.15 20.03
CA GLY A 264 9.11 12.87 20.26
C GLY A 264 8.26 11.68 19.82
N SER A 265 8.74 10.94 18.83
CA SER A 265 8.23 9.60 18.48
C SER A 265 6.75 9.47 18.07
N SER A 266 6.08 10.51 17.58
CA SER A 266 4.69 10.35 17.07
C SER A 266 4.68 9.79 15.64
N TRP A 267 4.68 8.45 15.53
CA TRP A 267 4.57 7.68 14.27
C TRP A 267 3.12 7.30 13.91
N ILE A 268 2.17 7.59 14.80
CA ILE A 268 0.73 7.56 14.53
C ILE A 268 0.31 8.94 14.04
N VAL A 269 0.06 9.07 12.74
CA VAL A 269 -0.36 10.32 12.12
C VAL A 269 -1.85 10.28 11.84
N SER A 270 -2.63 11.16 12.46
CA SER A 270 -4.02 11.36 12.05
C SER A 270 -4.09 12.31 10.86
N GLN A 271 -4.61 11.80 9.73
CA GLN A 271 -4.90 12.59 8.53
C GLN A 271 -6.24 13.34 8.65
#